data_AF-A0A6A5E4I3-F1
#
_entry.id   AF-A0A6A5E4I3-F1
#
_cell.length_a   1.000
_cell.length_b   1.000
_cell.length_c   1.000
_cell.angle_alpha   90.00
_cell.angle_beta   90.00
_cell.angle_gamma   90.00
#
_symmetry.space_group_name_H-M   'P 1'
#
loop_
_entity.id
_entity.type
_entity.pdbx_description
1 polymer ?
#
loop_
_entity_poly.entity_id
_entity_poly.type
_entity_poly.pdbx_seq_one_letter_code
_entity_poly.pdbx_strand_id
1 'polypeptide(L)'
;MSADKQPDHPRFVNPPPPEVTNPSRPGRTTNQLKYMQNVVIKSLWRHHLAWPFHQPVDAVRLGLPILLKMWDRNQKQDSIHLTR
;
A
#
# COMPACT_ATOMS: atom_id res chain seq x y z
N MET A 1 -32.49 8.33 -29.22
CA MET A 1 -31.45 7.34 -28.87
C MET A 1 -31.11 7.56 -27.41
N SER A 2 -31.66 6.71 -26.55
CA SER A 2 -31.59 6.86 -25.10
C SER A 2 -30.15 6.66 -24.64
N ALA A 3 -29.59 7.69 -24.00
CA ALA A 3 -28.37 7.58 -23.23
C ALA A 3 -28.70 6.85 -21.93
N ASP A 4 -28.51 5.53 -21.93
CA ASP A 4 -28.58 4.72 -20.73
C ASP A 4 -27.37 5.09 -19.85
N LYS A 5 -27.61 5.93 -18.84
CA LYS A 5 -26.62 6.21 -17.79
C LYS A 5 -26.59 5.02 -16.86
N GLN A 6 -25.69 4.08 -17.16
CA GLN A 6 -25.41 2.97 -16.27
C GLN A 6 -24.98 3.52 -14.89
N PRO A 7 -25.58 3.05 -13.77
CA PRO A 7 -25.28 3.58 -12.45
C PRO A 7 -23.81 3.33 -12.12
N ASP A 8 -23.14 4.37 -11.61
CA ASP A 8 -21.75 4.30 -11.14
C ASP A 8 -21.64 3.24 -10.05
N HIS A 9 -21.31 2.00 -10.45
CA HIS A 9 -20.87 0.98 -9.51
C HIS A 9 -19.70 1.56 -8.72
N PRO A 10 -19.67 1.44 -7.38
CA PRO A 10 -18.53 1.88 -6.60
C PRO A 10 -17.31 1.14 -7.16
N ARG A 11 -16.49 1.85 -7.93
CA ARG A 11 -15.27 1.29 -8.49
C ARG A 11 -14.39 1.00 -7.28
N PHE A 12 -14.37 -0.26 -6.87
CA PHE A 12 -13.32 -0.75 -6.00
C PHE A 12 -12.02 -0.46 -6.74
N VAL A 13 -11.29 0.55 -6.27
CA VAL A 13 -10.01 0.98 -6.81
C VAL A 13 -8.95 0.67 -5.78
N ASN A 14 -7.80 0.18 -6.23
CA ASN A 14 -6.68 -0.03 -5.33
C ASN A 14 -6.26 1.31 -4.72
N PRO A 15 -5.88 1.32 -3.44
CA PRO A 15 -5.35 2.52 -2.83
C PRO A 15 -4.07 2.99 -3.54
N PRO A 16 -3.77 4.30 -3.49
CA PRO A 16 -2.48 4.79 -3.96
C PRO A 16 -1.35 4.10 -3.17
N PRO A 17 -0.20 3.83 -3.81
CA PRO A 17 0.96 3.28 -3.12
C PRO A 17 1.36 4.17 -1.94
N PRO A 18 1.85 3.58 -0.83
CA PRO A 18 2.32 4.35 0.32
C PRO A 18 3.48 5.28 -0.08
N GLU A 19 3.55 6.44 0.57
CA GLU A 19 4.66 7.38 0.38
C GLU A 19 5.97 6.75 0.88
N VAL A 20 6.93 6.54 -0.02
CA VAL A 20 8.23 5.91 0.30
C VAL A 20 9.35 6.92 0.55
N THR A 21 9.17 8.15 0.10
CA THR A 21 10.15 9.23 0.26
C THR A 21 9.40 10.52 0.53
N ASN A 22 9.67 11.15 1.67
CA ASN A 22 9.08 12.43 2.02
C ASN A 22 10.21 13.49 2.14
N PRO A 23 10.29 14.48 1.24
CA PRO A 23 11.35 15.49 1.27
C PRO A 23 11.31 16.38 2.51
N SER A 24 10.13 16.54 3.13
CA SER A 24 9.94 17.35 4.33
C SER A 24 10.42 16.65 5.61
N ARG A 25 10.70 15.33 5.54
CA ARG A 25 11.20 14.54 6.66
C ARG A 25 12.62 14.05 6.34
N PRO A 26 13.66 14.62 6.98
CA PRO A 26 15.03 14.14 6.76
C PRO A 26 15.13 12.67 7.19
N GLY A 27 15.55 11.82 6.26
CA GLY A 27 15.76 10.39 6.52
C GLY A 27 16.89 10.14 7.52
N ARG A 28 17.02 8.89 7.98
CA ARG A 28 18.12 8.46 8.86
C ARG A 28 18.87 7.30 8.24
N THR A 29 20.19 7.35 8.34
CA THR A 29 21.07 6.25 7.96
C THR A 29 21.74 5.70 9.21
N THR A 30 21.49 4.43 9.53
CA THR A 30 22.15 3.71 10.63
C THR A 30 22.74 2.39 10.12
N ASN A 31 23.65 1.81 10.88
CA ASN A 31 24.20 0.47 10.61
C ASN A 31 23.08 -0.59 10.55
N GLN A 32 22.08 -0.51 11.44
CA GLN A 32 20.93 -1.41 11.46
C GLN A 32 20.09 -1.27 10.19
N LEU A 33 19.77 -0.04 9.75
CA LEU A 33 19.03 0.19 8.51
C LEU A 33 19.83 -0.27 7.28
N LYS A 34 21.15 -0.05 7.29
CA LYS A 34 22.04 -0.56 6.23
C LYS A 34 22.08 -2.09 6.19
N TYR A 35 22.07 -2.76 7.35
CA TYR A 35 21.98 -4.22 7.43
C TYR A 35 20.62 -4.74 6.93
N MET A 36 19.53 -4.10 7.34
CA MET A 36 18.19 -4.43 6.86
C MET A 36 18.12 -4.36 5.33
N GLN A 37 18.57 -3.27 4.72
CA GLN A 37 18.54 -3.10 3.27
C GLN A 37 19.46 -4.11 2.54
N ASN A 38 20.69 -4.26 3.01
CA ASN A 38 21.72 -4.99 2.26
C ASN A 38 21.77 -6.49 2.52
N VAL A 39 21.23 -6.95 3.65
CA VAL A 39 21.28 -8.37 4.03
C VAL A 39 19.87 -8.93 4.07
N VAL A 40 19.01 -8.38 4.93
CA VAL A 40 17.69 -8.95 5.21
C VAL A 40 16.78 -8.83 3.99
N ILE A 41 16.54 -7.60 3.50
CA ILE A 41 15.64 -7.35 2.36
C ILE A 41 16.17 -8.03 1.10
N LYS A 42 17.48 -7.95 0.81
CA LYS A 42 18.07 -8.66 -0.34
C LYS A 42 17.86 -10.18 -0.28
N SER A 43 18.00 -10.78 0.90
CA SER A 43 17.79 -12.22 1.07
C SER A 43 16.32 -12.61 0.88
N LEU A 44 15.41 -11.83 1.48
CA LEU A 44 13.97 -12.02 1.32
C LEU A 44 13.55 -11.85 -0.14
N TRP A 45 14.09 -10.88 -0.87
CA TRP A 45 13.71 -10.62 -2.26
C TRP A 45 14.07 -11.75 -3.22
N ARG A 46 15.11 -12.53 -2.90
CA ARG A 46 15.57 -13.69 -3.68
C ARG A 46 14.90 -14.99 -3.28
N HIS A 47 14.11 -15.01 -2.20
CA HIS A 47 13.44 -16.21 -1.74
C HIS A 47 12.35 -16.66 -2.74
N HIS A 48 12.18 -17.97 -2.95
CA HIS A 48 11.24 -18.49 -3.95
C HIS A 48 9.77 -18.11 -3.66
N LEU A 49 9.41 -17.92 -2.39
CA LEU A 49 8.07 -17.45 -1.98
C LEU A 49 7.91 -15.92 -2.03
N ALA A 50 8.93 -15.16 -2.44
CA ALA A 50 8.88 -13.70 -2.42
C ALA A 50 8.13 -13.10 -3.61
N TRP A 51 7.88 -13.90 -4.66
CA TRP A 51 7.24 -13.44 -5.89
C TRP A 51 5.91 -12.68 -5.69
N PRO A 52 4.99 -13.02 -4.75
CA PRO A 52 3.74 -12.30 -4.61
C PRO A 52 3.92 -10.95 -3.88
N PHE A 53 5.09 -10.70 -3.29
CA PHE A 53 5.40 -9.47 -2.55
C PHE A 53 6.25 -8.49 -3.36
N HIS A 54 6.63 -8.84 -4.60
CA HIS A 54 7.40 -7.95 -5.48
C HIS A 54 6.57 -6.77 -5.99
N GLN A 55 5.24 -6.90 -5.99
CA GLN A 55 4.30 -5.87 -6.40
C GLN A 55 3.18 -5.73 -5.36
N PRO A 56 2.57 -4.54 -5.26
CA PRO A 56 1.41 -4.35 -4.41
C PRO A 56 0.28 -5.31 -4.77
N VAL A 57 -0.46 -5.76 -3.77
CA VAL A 57 -1.63 -6.63 -3.95
C VAL A 57 -2.71 -5.84 -4.68
N ASP A 58 -3.10 -6.33 -5.86
CA ASP A 58 -4.24 -5.81 -6.60
C ASP A 58 -5.53 -6.44 -6.04
N ALA A 59 -6.14 -5.77 -5.07
CA ALA A 59 -7.34 -6.24 -4.38
C ALA A 59 -8.57 -6.30 -5.30
N VAL A 60 -8.59 -5.48 -6.35
CA VAL A 60 -9.69 -5.41 -7.33
C VAL A 60 -9.64 -6.63 -8.25
N ARG A 61 -8.46 -6.91 -8.82
CA ARG A 61 -8.26 -8.09 -9.68
C ARG A 61 -8.45 -9.40 -8.94
N LEU A 62 -8.12 -9.43 -7.64
CA LEU A 62 -8.27 -10.62 -6.80
C LEU A 62 -9.67 -10.78 -6.20
N GLY A 63 -10.57 -9.79 -6.38
CA GLY A 63 -11.92 -9.85 -5.82
C GLY A 63 -11.94 -9.89 -4.29
N LEU A 64 -11.05 -9.13 -3.64
CA LEU A 64 -10.85 -9.13 -2.18
C LEU A 64 -11.44 -7.87 -1.52
N PRO A 65 -12.78 -7.78 -1.33
CA PRO A 65 -13.43 -6.59 -0.76
C PRO A 65 -13.12 -6.36 0.72
N ILE A 66 -12.69 -7.39 1.45
CA ILE A 66 -12.37 -7.28 2.89
C ILE A 66 -11.03 -6.56 3.15
N LEU A 67 -10.05 -6.69 2.25
CA LEU A 67 -8.77 -5.96 2.33
C LEU A 67 -8.97 -4.45 2.17
N LEU A 68 -9.83 -4.04 1.23
CA LEU A 68 -10.17 -2.63 1.01
C LEU A 68 -10.84 -2.01 2.25
N LYS A 69 -11.75 -2.73 2.91
CA LYS A 69 -12.36 -2.29 4.18
C LYS A 69 -11.35 -2.18 5.32
N MET A 70 -10.37 -3.07 5.42
CA MET A 70 -9.33 -3.00 6.45
C MET A 70 -8.36 -1.83 6.19
N TRP A 71 -7.97 -1.60 4.94
CA TRP A 71 -7.09 -0.50 4.57
C TRP A 71 -7.74 0.87 4.80
N ASP A 72 -9.02 1.05 4.41
CA ASP A 72 -9.79 2.29 4.64
C ASP A 72 -9.90 2.65 6.14
N ARG A 73 -10.07 1.63 7.01
CA ARG A 73 -10.11 1.85 8.47
C ARG A 73 -8.78 2.31 9.04
N ASN A 74 -7.65 1.80 8.52
CA ASN A 74 -6.33 2.21 8.98
C ASN A 74 -6.01 3.67 8.61
N GLN A 75 -6.43 4.12 7.42
CA GLN A 75 -6.23 5.53 6.99
C GLN A 75 -7.00 6.54 7.87
N LYS A 76 -8.21 6.19 8.35
CA LYS A 76 -8.98 7.08 9.24
C LYS A 76 -8.36 7.24 10.63
N GLN A 77 -7.57 6.26 11.08
CA GLN A 77 -6.92 6.30 12.39
C GLN A 77 -5.70 7.23 12.40
N ASP A 78 -5.01 7.39 11.26
CA ASP A 78 -3.86 8.30 11.15
C ASP A 78 -4.28 9.79 11.16
N SER A 79 -5.55 10.10 10.88
CA SER A 79 -6.06 11.48 10.86
C SER A 79 -6.52 11.99 12.23
N ILE A 80 -6.83 11.13 13.21
CA ILE A 80 -7.36 11.53 14.54
C ILE A 80 -6.30 12.00 15.53
N HIS A 81 -5.02 11.99 15.17
CA HIS A 81 -3.92 12.47 16.02
C HIS A 81 -3.34 13.84 15.62
N LEU A 82 -3.93 14.54 14.64
CA LEU A 82 -3.43 15.85 14.18
C LEU A 82 -4.28 17.07 14.62
N THR A 83 -5.24 16.91 15.54
CA THR A 83 -6.12 18.02 16.00
C THR A 83 -6.24 18.13 17.52
N ARG A 84 -5.19 17.78 18.27
CA ARG A 84 -5.07 18.18 19.69
C ARG A 84 -3.62 18.37 20.10
#